data_AF-A0A3D0HA89-F1
#
_entry.id   AF-A0A3D0HA89-F1
#
_cell.length_a   1.000
_cell.length_b   1.000
_cell.length_c   1.000
_cell.angle_alpha   90.00
_cell.angle_beta   90.00
_cell.angle_gamma   90.00
#
_symmetry.space_group_name_H-M   'P 1'
#
loop_
_entity.id
_entity.type
_entity.pdbx_description
1 polymer ?
#
loop_
_entity_poly.entity_id
_entity_poly.type
_entity_poly.pdbx_seq_one_letter_code
_entity_poly.pdbx_strand_id
1 'polypeptide(L)'
;MSVFSRIRFWLALCAAAGVLAGCAHPQLMDMGEPSAKVVSELGEPAAKTEMPDGTVRYTYSQQPFGQEVWWLFFDKNGRLASREQGLQEKYFTIPKIGVWTEKDVWSFWGRCAQEYDFPLVGEHAWMYRFKDEGNFDMAVWPQFDAKGVLRSMDITEDPWKNDHDHDSWW
;
A
#
# COMPACT_ATOMS: atom_id res chain seq x y z
N MET A 1 -28.03 13.23 49.04
CA MET A 1 -28.34 12.72 47.68
C MET A 1 -28.02 13.81 46.66
N SER A 2 -26.94 13.71 45.86
CA SER A 2 -26.86 14.33 44.50
C SER A 2 -25.44 14.41 43.90
N VAL A 3 -24.36 14.36 44.68
CA VAL A 3 -23.01 14.70 44.15
C VAL A 3 -22.33 13.51 43.44
N PHE A 4 -22.37 12.31 44.02
CA PHE A 4 -21.72 11.12 43.46
C PHE A 4 -22.36 10.58 42.17
N SER A 5 -23.66 10.84 41.96
CA SER A 5 -24.38 10.44 40.74
C SER A 5 -24.04 11.34 39.54
N ARG A 6 -23.80 12.64 39.80
CA ARG A 6 -23.40 13.60 38.77
C ARG A 6 -22.01 13.28 38.21
N ILE A 7 -21.04 12.93 39.05
CA ILE A 7 -19.67 12.61 38.60
C ILE A 7 -19.63 11.36 37.70
N ARG A 8 -20.44 10.35 38.00
CA ARG A 8 -20.56 9.13 37.18
C ARG A 8 -21.20 9.39 35.81
N PHE A 9 -22.11 10.36 35.72
CA PHE A 9 -22.76 10.74 34.47
C PHE A 9 -21.82 11.53 33.54
N TRP A 10 -20.94 12.37 34.11
CA TRP A 10 -19.94 13.13 33.34
C TRP A 10 -18.79 12.25 32.81
N LEU A 11 -18.39 11.22 33.56
CA LEU A 11 -17.39 10.24 33.09
C LEU A 11 -17.89 9.36 31.93
N ALA A 12 -19.20 9.10 31.87
CA ALA A 12 -19.79 8.32 30.78
C ALA A 12 -19.91 9.12 29.47
N LEU A 13 -20.08 10.45 29.54
CA LEU A 13 -20.22 11.30 28.35
C LEU A 13 -18.88 11.60 27.66
N CYS A 14 -17.78 11.67 28.40
CA CYS A 14 -16.44 11.83 27.81
C CYS A 14 -15.91 10.55 27.14
N ALA A 15 -16.41 9.37 27.52
CA ALA A 15 -16.00 8.10 26.92
C ALA A 15 -16.64 7.85 25.53
N ALA A 16 -17.73 8.54 25.19
CA ALA A 16 -18.45 8.33 23.93
C ALA A 16 -17.93 9.20 22.75
N ALA A 17 -17.06 10.19 23.00
CA ALA A 17 -16.60 11.13 21.97
C ALA A 17 -15.28 10.73 21.27
N GLY A 18 -14.69 9.58 21.61
CA GLY A 18 -13.31 9.25 21.21
C GLY A 18 -13.11 8.36 19.98
N VAL A 19 -14.15 7.95 19.25
CA VAL A 19 -14.00 6.82 18.28
C VAL A 19 -14.39 7.18 16.84
N LEU A 20 -14.24 8.44 16.43
CA LEU A 20 -14.18 8.81 15.01
C LEU A 20 -12.75 9.19 14.62
N ALA A 21 -11.78 8.37 15.01
CA ALA A 21 -10.54 8.30 14.24
C ALA A 21 -10.87 7.54 12.95
N GLY A 22 -11.38 8.26 11.94
CA GLY A 22 -11.51 7.69 10.60
C GLY A 22 -10.14 7.20 10.16
N CYS A 23 -10.05 5.98 9.63
CA CYS A 23 -8.82 5.47 9.05
C CYS A 23 -8.37 6.46 7.97
N ALA A 24 -7.27 7.16 8.19
CA ALA A 24 -6.74 8.10 7.22
C ALA A 24 -6.31 7.30 5.98
N HIS A 25 -6.87 7.64 4.82
CA HIS A 25 -6.65 6.95 3.56
C HIS A 25 -6.01 7.90 2.54
N PRO A 26 -4.99 7.50 1.76
CA PRO A 26 -4.31 8.40 0.82
C PRO A 26 -5.23 9.08 -0.21
N GLN A 27 -6.34 8.43 -0.57
CA GLN A 27 -7.36 8.98 -1.47
C GLN A 27 -8.15 10.15 -0.87
N LEU A 28 -8.17 10.29 0.46
CA LEU A 28 -8.92 11.30 1.19
C LEU A 28 -8.11 12.58 1.47
N MET A 29 -6.79 12.58 1.25
CA MET A 29 -5.97 13.79 1.42
C MET A 29 -6.38 14.87 0.42
N ASP A 30 -6.42 16.12 0.86
CA ASP A 30 -6.81 17.24 0.01
C ASP A 30 -5.64 17.74 -0.84
N MET A 31 -5.93 18.12 -2.09
CA MET A 31 -4.92 18.76 -2.94
C MET A 31 -4.44 20.07 -2.30
N GLY A 32 -3.14 20.34 -2.39
CA GLY A 32 -2.48 21.50 -1.82
C GLY A 32 -2.04 21.33 -0.36
N GLU A 33 -2.40 20.22 0.31
CA GLU A 33 -1.95 19.96 1.67
C GLU A 33 -0.43 19.82 1.78
N PRO A 34 0.19 20.34 2.84
CA PRO A 34 1.63 20.18 3.04
C PRO A 34 1.97 18.72 3.35
N SER A 35 3.10 18.25 2.85
CA SER A 35 3.60 16.88 3.08
C SER A 35 3.67 16.51 4.56
N ALA A 36 3.98 17.48 5.44
CA ALA A 36 3.98 17.27 6.89
C ALA A 36 2.59 16.91 7.45
N LYS A 37 1.51 17.49 6.92
CA LYS A 37 0.14 17.12 7.32
C LYS A 37 -0.19 15.72 6.83
N VAL A 38 0.13 15.40 5.57
CA VAL A 38 -0.07 14.06 5.01
C VAL A 38 0.64 12.99 5.83
N VAL A 39 1.90 13.21 6.21
CA VAL A 39 2.67 12.28 7.07
C VAL A 39 2.09 12.20 8.48
N SER A 40 1.58 13.31 9.03
CA SER A 40 0.92 13.30 10.33
C SER A 40 -0.37 12.46 10.34
N GLU A 41 -1.08 12.39 9.22
CA GLU A 41 -2.36 11.65 9.12
C GLU A 41 -2.16 10.20 8.67
N LEU A 42 -1.29 9.96 7.68
CA LEU A 42 -1.07 8.64 7.08
C LEU A 42 0.12 7.87 7.67
N GLY A 43 0.99 8.54 8.43
CA GLY A 43 2.29 8.01 8.84
C GLY A 43 3.38 8.21 7.78
N GLU A 44 4.57 7.66 8.05
CA GLU A 44 5.68 7.72 7.08
C GLU A 44 5.38 6.84 5.85
N PRO A 45 5.62 7.32 4.62
CA PRO A 45 5.48 6.50 3.42
C PRO A 45 6.57 5.43 3.36
N ALA A 46 6.30 4.36 2.61
CA ALA A 46 7.29 3.31 2.35
C ALA A 46 8.53 3.84 1.61
N ALA A 47 8.35 4.86 0.77
CA ALA A 47 9.43 5.58 0.11
C ALA A 47 9.05 7.02 -0.23
N LYS A 48 10.07 7.88 -0.27
CA LYS A 48 10.03 9.24 -0.81
C LYS A 48 11.00 9.28 -1.99
N THR A 49 10.47 9.35 -3.21
CA THR A 49 11.25 9.27 -4.46
C THR A 49 11.24 10.61 -5.18
N GLU A 50 12.42 11.18 -5.43
CA GLU A 50 12.54 12.38 -6.27
C GLU A 50 12.25 12.03 -7.73
N MET A 51 11.41 12.84 -8.37
CA MET A 51 11.00 12.66 -9.76
C MET A 51 11.79 13.61 -10.68
N PRO A 52 11.99 13.27 -11.97
CA PRO A 52 12.75 14.10 -12.91
C PRO A 52 12.18 15.52 -13.13
N ASP A 53 10.88 15.72 -12.91
CA ASP A 53 10.22 17.02 -13.00
C ASP A 53 10.41 17.91 -11.74
N GLY A 54 11.09 17.36 -10.72
CA GLY A 54 11.34 17.98 -9.43
C GLY A 54 10.20 17.84 -8.42
N THR A 55 9.17 17.04 -8.73
CA THR A 55 8.22 16.59 -7.70
C THR A 55 8.83 15.50 -6.83
N VAL A 56 8.22 15.25 -5.66
CA VAL A 56 8.58 14.12 -4.80
C VAL A 56 7.38 13.20 -4.66
N ARG A 57 7.53 11.93 -5.06
CA ARG A 57 6.50 10.90 -4.92
C ARG A 57 6.62 10.20 -3.59
N TYR A 58 5.53 10.17 -2.82
CA TYR A 58 5.41 9.35 -1.61
C TYR A 58 4.62 8.09 -1.98
N THR A 59 5.18 6.93 -1.63
CA THR A 59 4.56 5.61 -1.90
C THR A 59 3.92 5.06 -0.63
N TYR A 60 2.61 4.84 -0.64
CA TYR A 60 1.85 4.22 0.45
C TYR A 60 1.21 2.92 -0.04
N SER A 61 1.61 1.80 0.53
CA SER A 61 0.97 0.50 0.26
C SER A 61 -0.15 0.22 1.25
N GLN A 62 -1.33 -0.19 0.76
CA GLN A 62 -2.43 -0.68 1.61
C GLN A 62 -2.36 -2.20 1.84
N GLN A 63 -1.35 -2.88 1.28
CA GLN A 63 -1.12 -4.31 1.51
C GLN A 63 -0.83 -4.57 3.00
N PRO A 64 -1.16 -5.76 3.54
CA PRO A 64 -1.70 -6.92 2.84
C PRO A 64 -3.23 -6.90 2.64
N PHE A 65 -3.96 -6.07 3.38
CA PHE A 65 -5.42 -6.15 3.45
C PHE A 65 -6.13 -5.32 2.39
N GLY A 66 -5.54 -4.21 1.96
CA GLY A 66 -5.97 -3.46 0.79
C GLY A 66 -5.29 -3.95 -0.49
N GLN A 67 -5.91 -3.65 -1.64
CA GLN A 67 -5.45 -4.04 -2.97
C GLN A 67 -4.95 -2.84 -3.79
N GLU A 68 -4.47 -1.82 -3.09
CA GLU A 68 -4.06 -0.55 -3.67
C GLU A 68 -2.67 -0.14 -3.16
N VAL A 69 -1.93 0.49 -4.06
CA VAL A 69 -0.79 1.33 -3.72
C VAL A 69 -1.13 2.73 -4.16
N TRP A 70 -0.88 3.73 -3.32
CA TRP A 70 -1.09 5.12 -3.65
C TRP A 70 0.25 5.84 -3.81
N TRP A 71 0.37 6.57 -4.92
CA TRP A 71 1.43 7.51 -5.18
C TRP A 71 0.89 8.92 -4.98
N LEU A 72 1.45 9.64 -4.02
CA LEU A 72 1.14 11.05 -3.77
C LEU A 72 2.32 11.90 -4.24
N PHE A 73 2.10 12.79 -5.18
CA PHE A 73 3.16 13.64 -5.75
C PHE A 73 3.09 15.03 -5.13
N PHE A 74 4.19 15.44 -4.51
CA PHE A 74 4.34 16.76 -3.91
C PHE A 74 5.12 17.67 -4.85
N ASP A 75 4.63 18.89 -5.03
CA ASP A 75 5.34 19.91 -5.80
C ASP A 75 6.63 20.38 -5.09
N LYS A 76 7.35 21.29 -5.75
CA LYS A 76 8.60 21.87 -5.24
C LYS A 76 8.42 22.68 -3.94
N ASN A 77 7.18 23.03 -3.59
CA ASN A 77 6.84 23.71 -2.34
C ASN A 77 6.39 22.73 -1.24
N GLY A 78 6.46 21.42 -1.50
CA GLY A 78 6.04 20.37 -0.57
C GLY A 78 4.53 20.27 -0.40
N ARG A 79 3.74 20.68 -1.39
CA ARG A 79 2.28 20.58 -1.38
C ARG A 79 1.78 19.46 -2.30
N LEU A 80 0.75 18.74 -1.86
CA LEU A 80 0.17 17.64 -2.63
C LEU A 80 -0.40 18.17 -3.96
N ALA A 81 0.24 17.81 -5.07
CA ALA A 81 -0.09 18.30 -6.40
C ALA A 81 -0.94 17.31 -7.20
N SER A 82 -0.69 16.01 -7.03
CA SER A 82 -1.49 14.96 -7.65
C SER A 82 -1.42 13.65 -6.86
N ARG A 83 -2.36 12.74 -7.16
CA ARG A 83 -2.37 11.36 -6.65
C ARG A 83 -2.63 10.38 -7.78
N GLU A 84 -2.10 9.17 -7.66
CA GLU A 84 -2.36 8.07 -8.58
C GLU A 84 -2.43 6.75 -7.79
N GLN A 85 -3.33 5.84 -8.19
CA GLN A 85 -3.27 4.45 -7.72
C GLN A 85 -2.17 3.76 -8.56
N GLY A 86 -1.09 3.33 -7.92
CA GLY A 86 0.13 2.84 -8.60
C GLY A 86 0.21 1.33 -8.84
N LEU A 87 -0.73 0.55 -8.33
CA LEU A 87 -0.78 -0.91 -8.46
C LEU A 87 -1.88 -1.29 -9.47
N GLN A 88 -1.59 -1.05 -10.74
CA GLN A 88 -2.46 -1.30 -11.90
C GLN A 88 -1.60 -1.83 -13.06
N GLU A 89 -2.20 -2.67 -13.92
CA GLU A 89 -1.49 -3.32 -15.04
C GLU A 89 -0.79 -2.34 -15.99
N LYS A 90 -1.38 -1.17 -16.23
CA LYS A 90 -0.77 -0.10 -17.04
C LYS A 90 0.62 0.32 -16.56
N TYR A 91 0.96 0.08 -15.29
CA TYR A 91 2.26 0.39 -14.69
C TYR A 91 3.22 -0.81 -14.59
N PHE A 92 2.78 -2.02 -14.91
CA PHE A 92 3.59 -3.24 -14.76
C PHE A 92 4.70 -3.35 -15.80
N THR A 93 4.68 -2.47 -16.82
CA THR A 93 5.77 -2.33 -17.81
C THR A 93 6.90 -1.41 -17.34
N ILE A 94 6.73 -0.69 -16.23
CA ILE A 94 7.74 0.24 -15.69
C ILE A 94 8.89 -0.50 -15.01
N PRO A 95 8.66 -1.53 -14.17
CA PRO A 95 9.74 -2.33 -13.60
C PRO A 95 10.63 -2.94 -14.69
N LYS A 96 11.95 -2.84 -14.50
CA LYS A 96 12.94 -3.29 -15.50
C LYS A 96 13.60 -4.59 -15.06
N ILE A 97 13.23 -5.69 -15.71
CA ILE A 97 13.83 -7.01 -15.48
C ILE A 97 15.36 -6.95 -15.70
N GLY A 98 16.10 -7.58 -14.79
CA GLY A 98 17.57 -7.65 -14.80
C GLY A 98 18.28 -6.37 -14.36
N VAL A 99 17.53 -5.31 -14.06
CA VAL A 99 18.07 -3.99 -13.68
C VAL A 99 17.53 -3.55 -12.32
N TRP A 100 16.22 -3.63 -12.13
CA TRP A 100 15.59 -3.27 -10.87
C TRP A 100 15.94 -4.27 -9.78
N THR A 101 16.06 -3.74 -8.57
CA THR A 101 16.28 -4.50 -7.35
C THR A 101 15.03 -4.50 -6.49
N GLU A 102 15.02 -5.32 -5.44
CA GLU A 102 14.03 -5.26 -4.36
C GLU A 102 13.81 -3.84 -3.84
N LYS A 103 14.89 -3.04 -3.71
CA LYS A 103 14.81 -1.65 -3.25
C LYS A 103 14.02 -0.78 -4.23
N ASP A 104 14.15 -1.03 -5.53
CA ASP A 104 13.42 -0.30 -6.56
C ASP A 104 11.94 -0.67 -6.53
N VAL A 105 11.63 -1.97 -6.41
CA VAL A 105 10.24 -2.45 -6.27
C VAL A 105 9.62 -1.94 -4.97
N TRP A 106 10.34 -1.95 -3.84
CA TRP A 106 9.90 -1.36 -2.58
C TRP A 106 9.64 0.14 -2.71
N SER A 107 10.51 0.87 -3.43
CA SER A 107 10.30 2.31 -3.66
C SER A 107 9.09 2.57 -4.56
N PHE A 108 8.78 1.63 -5.45
CA PHE A 108 7.68 1.70 -6.41
C PHE A 108 6.34 1.31 -5.80
N TRP A 109 6.25 0.21 -5.06
CA TRP A 109 4.99 -0.30 -4.51
C TRP A 109 4.92 -0.39 -2.99
N GLY A 110 6.02 -0.19 -2.28
CA GLY A 110 6.09 -0.33 -0.83
C GLY A 110 5.93 -1.79 -0.40
N ARG A 111 5.38 -1.97 0.80
CA ARG A 111 5.16 -3.29 1.40
C ARG A 111 4.29 -4.18 0.52
N CYS A 112 4.70 -5.42 0.31
CA CYS A 112 3.90 -6.46 -0.34
C CYS A 112 2.86 -7.06 0.61
N ALA A 113 1.99 -7.93 0.10
CA ALA A 113 1.08 -8.71 0.93
C ALA A 113 1.82 -9.83 1.67
N GLN A 114 2.68 -10.53 0.94
CA GLN A 114 3.39 -11.70 1.43
C GLN A 114 4.67 -11.92 0.62
N GLU A 115 5.70 -12.41 1.29
CA GLU A 115 6.96 -12.85 0.68
C GLU A 115 6.97 -14.38 0.61
N TYR A 116 7.53 -14.91 -0.47
CA TYR A 116 7.62 -16.35 -0.74
C TYR A 116 9.05 -16.71 -1.11
N ASP A 117 9.65 -17.63 -0.36
CA ASP A 117 11.01 -18.11 -0.62
C ASP A 117 11.01 -19.45 -1.38
N PHE A 118 11.88 -19.57 -2.37
CA PHE A 118 12.12 -20.79 -3.15
C PHE A 118 13.54 -21.30 -2.90
N PRO A 119 13.80 -21.97 -1.76
CA PRO A 119 15.15 -22.27 -1.30
C PRO A 119 15.94 -23.21 -2.22
N LEU A 120 15.26 -24.03 -3.02
CA LEU A 120 15.90 -24.97 -3.96
C LEU A 120 16.58 -24.26 -5.14
N VAL A 121 16.06 -23.09 -5.54
CA VAL A 121 16.60 -22.29 -6.65
C VAL A 121 17.28 -21.02 -6.16
N GLY A 122 17.16 -20.68 -4.87
CA GLY A 122 17.75 -19.48 -4.29
C GLY A 122 17.09 -18.21 -4.81
N GLU A 123 15.78 -18.26 -5.03
CA GLU A 123 14.95 -17.15 -5.49
C GLU A 123 13.83 -16.90 -4.50
N HIS A 124 13.21 -15.74 -4.59
CA HIS A 124 12.05 -15.40 -3.78
C HIS A 124 11.16 -14.42 -4.54
N ALA A 125 9.89 -14.36 -4.19
CA ALA A 125 8.90 -13.51 -4.82
C ALA A 125 8.10 -12.73 -3.79
N TRP A 126 7.63 -11.55 -4.20
CA TRP A 126 6.70 -10.76 -3.41
C TRP A 126 5.33 -10.76 -4.07
N MET A 127 4.28 -11.01 -3.29
CA MET A 127 2.91 -10.95 -3.76
C MET A 127 2.33 -9.56 -3.56
N TYR A 128 1.84 -8.92 -4.61
CA TYR A 128 1.04 -7.71 -4.52
C TYR A 128 -0.37 -7.99 -5.04
N ARG A 129 -1.36 -7.84 -4.17
CA ARG A 129 -2.77 -8.11 -4.49
C ARG A 129 -3.39 -6.86 -5.11
N PHE A 130 -4.06 -6.98 -6.25
CA PHE A 130 -4.66 -5.84 -6.93
C PHE A 130 -6.01 -6.21 -7.55
N LYS A 131 -6.75 -5.19 -7.97
CA LYS A 131 -7.93 -5.38 -8.82
C LYS A 131 -7.60 -4.96 -10.24
N ASP A 132 -7.85 -5.83 -11.20
CA ASP A 132 -7.67 -5.51 -12.62
C ASP A 132 -8.77 -4.57 -13.13
N GLU A 133 -8.73 -4.23 -14.43
CA GLU A 133 -9.75 -3.38 -15.04
C GLU A 133 -11.16 -4.01 -15.01
N GLY A 134 -11.23 -5.35 -14.95
CA GLY A 134 -12.47 -6.11 -14.79
C GLY A 134 -12.96 -6.23 -13.34
N ASN A 135 -12.24 -5.64 -12.37
CA ASN A 135 -12.50 -5.73 -10.93
C ASN A 135 -12.31 -7.15 -10.35
N PHE A 136 -11.61 -8.03 -11.06
CA PHE A 136 -11.20 -9.35 -10.59
C PHE A 136 -10.08 -9.24 -9.56
N ASP A 137 -10.10 -10.14 -8.58
CA ASP A 137 -9.06 -10.21 -7.57
C ASP A 137 -7.83 -10.93 -8.13
N MET A 138 -6.76 -10.17 -8.36
CA MET A 138 -5.53 -10.62 -9.01
C MET A 138 -4.32 -10.41 -8.10
N ALA A 139 -3.21 -11.06 -8.44
CA ALA A 139 -1.92 -10.87 -7.81
C ALA A 139 -0.82 -10.70 -8.86
N VAL A 140 0.09 -9.75 -8.63
CA VAL A 140 1.31 -9.59 -9.41
C VAL A 140 2.52 -9.99 -8.56
N TRP A 141 3.46 -10.69 -9.18
CA TRP A 141 4.54 -11.42 -8.54
C TRP A 141 5.90 -11.00 -9.08
N PRO A 142 6.46 -9.86 -8.65
CA PRO A 142 7.89 -9.60 -8.85
C PRO A 142 8.71 -10.70 -8.15
N GLN A 143 9.50 -11.42 -8.95
CA GLN A 143 10.40 -12.48 -8.50
C GLN A 143 11.84 -12.05 -8.64
N PHE A 144 12.64 -12.33 -7.61
CA PHE A 144 14.01 -11.88 -7.47
C PHE A 144 14.98 -13.06 -7.38
N ASP A 145 16.19 -12.86 -7.88
CA ASP A 145 17.29 -13.80 -7.62
C ASP A 145 17.87 -13.64 -6.20
N ALA A 146 18.81 -14.51 -5.84
CA ALA A 146 19.53 -14.46 -4.56
C ALA A 146 20.24 -13.12 -4.26
N LYS A 147 20.43 -12.24 -5.26
CA LYS A 147 21.03 -10.90 -5.09
C LYS A 147 19.99 -9.80 -4.98
N GLY A 148 18.69 -10.15 -4.97
CA GLY A 148 17.58 -9.22 -4.94
C GLY A 148 17.35 -8.51 -6.27
N VAL A 149 17.83 -9.06 -7.40
CA VAL A 149 17.58 -8.49 -8.74
C VAL A 149 16.32 -9.07 -9.34
N LEU A 150 15.42 -8.22 -9.82
CA LEU A 150 14.15 -8.62 -10.45
C LEU A 150 14.39 -9.47 -11.70
N ARG A 151 13.82 -10.67 -11.75
CA ARG A 151 13.99 -11.65 -12.84
C ARG A 151 12.72 -11.89 -13.65
N SER A 152 11.57 -11.90 -13.00
CA SER A 152 10.28 -11.98 -13.68
C SER A 152 9.23 -11.17 -12.95
N MET A 153 8.12 -10.95 -13.67
CA MET A 153 6.88 -10.47 -13.12
C MET A 153 5.76 -11.28 -13.75
N ASP A 154 5.05 -12.02 -12.92
CA ASP A 154 3.94 -12.87 -13.33
C ASP A 154 2.65 -12.34 -12.73
N ILE A 155 1.52 -12.56 -13.42
CA ILE A 155 0.19 -12.16 -12.94
C ILE A 155 -0.65 -13.44 -12.83
N THR A 156 -1.30 -13.61 -11.69
CA THR A 156 -2.22 -14.71 -11.42
C THR A 156 -3.50 -14.18 -10.81
N GLU A 157 -4.50 -15.03 -10.67
CA GLU A 157 -5.59 -14.76 -9.73
C GLU A 157 -5.03 -14.64 -8.29
N ASP A 158 -5.70 -13.86 -7.44
CA ASP A 158 -5.31 -13.68 -6.03
C ASP A 158 -5.51 -14.98 -5.24
N PRO A 159 -4.43 -15.66 -4.80
CA PRO A 159 -4.56 -16.93 -4.10
C PRO A 159 -5.29 -16.79 -2.76
N TRP A 160 -5.31 -15.59 -2.14
CA TRP A 160 -6.06 -15.37 -0.89
C TRP A 160 -7.57 -15.24 -1.12
N LYS A 161 -8.03 -15.14 -2.36
CA LYS A 161 -9.44 -15.08 -2.74
C LYS A 161 -9.93 -16.39 -3.34
N ASN A 162 -9.05 -17.10 -4.05
CA ASN A 162 -9.40 -18.30 -4.80
C ASN A 162 -9.02 -19.62 -4.11
N ASP A 163 -8.58 -19.61 -2.84
CA ASP A 163 -8.32 -20.86 -2.09
C ASP A 163 -9.60 -21.68 -1.78
N HIS A 164 -10.78 -21.06 -1.90
CA HIS A 164 -12.06 -21.65 -1.52
C HIS A 164 -12.59 -22.73 -2.49
N ASP A 165 -11.97 -22.92 -3.66
CA ASP A 165 -12.47 -23.87 -4.67
C ASP A 165 -11.78 -25.25 -4.64
N HIS A 166 -10.81 -25.47 -3.73
CA HIS A 166 -10.09 -26.74 -3.64
C HIS A 166 -10.80 -27.84 -2.82
N ASP A 167 -11.94 -27.54 -2.18
CA ASP A 167 -12.70 -28.52 -1.39
C ASP A 167 -13.71 -29.36 -2.21
N SER A 168 -13.71 -29.25 -3.55
CA SER A 168 -14.65 -29.98 -4.42
C SER A 168 -14.08 -31.27 -5.06
N TRP A 169 -13.08 -31.90 -4.44
CA TRP A 169 -12.51 -33.18 -4.89
C TRP A 169 -12.99 -34.42 -4.12
N TRP A 170 -14.22 -34.43 -3.61
CA TRP A 170 -14.92 -35.66 -3.17
C TRP A 170 -16.41 -35.60 -3.52
#